data_AF-A0A954YF90-F1
#
_entry.id   AF-A0A954YF90-F1
#
_cell.length_a   1.000
_cell.length_b   1.000
_cell.length_c   1.000
_cell.angle_alpha   90.00
_cell.angle_beta   90.00
_cell.angle_gamma   90.00
#
_symmetry.space_group_name_H-M   'P 1'
#
loop_
_entity.id
_entity.type
_entity.pdbx_description
1 polymer ?
#
loop_
_entity_poly.entity_id
_entity_poly.type
_entity_poly.pdbx_seq_one_letter_code
_entity_poly.pdbx_strand_id
1 'polypeptide(L)'
;MFDPLDRCQADAVIDGGRPHSLLRGPFALGIVALCVTTGCFSERSFPVRPQTVLRLTDRAEIVSDPAPANTRAWLAQTHSRFARALPPLDRKALLTADLARDGKPVDVFKKMRCSPDNLHTIVVNLEGLEHTAQATGPDASRTEPLPEWPGFDDVWIPVREGLSVSGRLGLAQRDGRVIRANCVIILPGLLGDLAPKRTRDVAAALREAGLHVLAVENAGIGRTFQRYPGVPCTFGVLESRDLVRVAEYLQSRDEVLDTGIIGFCWGANQALLAAWEGARPRAHPSVAPEYQTWFGPVPRRPVFQAGVMAFSPVLRFEEIIAQTQSRDWGLLENPVLSKLQGTIRARFHQINVPEAGISGDLLALIRYEAAFAEIDFPGKVERGLDYLRLMPFGDKSAGDKWRDFDMPVVIVQGVNDPLTSAQNVADLFATVDNPNVAAVVLRGGGHIGFAPFARDYFYSLILSFFDPARGPRAVADHRMAARSGTNPFE
;
A
#
# COMPACT_ATOMS: atom_id res chain seq x y z
N MET A 1 23.85 35.47 -6.15
CA MET A 1 25.28 35.25 -6.47
C MET A 1 25.89 34.60 -5.22
N PHE A 2 25.66 33.32 -4.93
CA PHE A 2 25.98 32.09 -5.65
C PHE A 2 24.85 31.06 -5.50
N ASP A 3 24.63 30.26 -6.55
CA ASP A 3 23.67 29.14 -6.59
C ASP A 3 24.47 27.82 -6.58
N PRO A 4 24.28 26.90 -5.61
CA PRO A 4 25.00 25.64 -5.58
C PRO A 4 24.07 24.47 -5.90
N LEU A 5 23.45 24.43 -7.07
CA LEU A 5 22.76 23.24 -7.60
C LEU A 5 22.89 23.14 -9.13
N ASP A 6 24.12 23.09 -9.61
CA ASP A 6 24.43 22.73 -11.01
C ASP A 6 25.55 21.69 -11.04
N ARG A 7 25.24 20.45 -10.63
CA ARG A 7 26.12 19.30 -10.85
C ARG A 7 25.33 18.06 -11.24
N CYS A 8 25.73 17.51 -12.40
CA CYS A 8 25.38 16.22 -12.99
C CYS A 8 23.99 16.09 -13.63
N GLN A 9 23.73 16.88 -14.69
CA GLN A 9 22.93 16.40 -15.81
C GLN A 9 23.88 15.94 -16.93
N ALA A 10 24.24 14.66 -16.88
CA ALA A 10 24.73 13.96 -18.06
C ALA A 10 23.51 13.39 -18.78
N ASP A 11 22.99 14.14 -19.75
CA ASP A 11 22.05 13.65 -20.74
C ASP A 11 22.77 12.65 -21.66
N ALA A 12 23.01 11.45 -21.15
CA ALA A 12 23.17 10.29 -22.00
C ALA A 12 21.76 9.87 -22.42
N VAL A 13 21.33 10.28 -23.60
CA VAL A 13 20.33 9.55 -24.36
C VAL A 13 20.94 8.17 -24.63
N ILE A 14 20.71 7.24 -23.71
CA ILE A 14 21.15 5.85 -23.83
C ILE A 14 20.28 5.22 -24.92
N ASP A 15 20.81 5.23 -26.14
CA ASP A 15 20.31 4.43 -27.23
C ASP A 15 20.43 2.95 -26.83
N GLY A 16 19.34 2.20 -26.98
CA GLY A 16 19.12 0.88 -26.37
C GLY A 16 19.92 -0.27 -26.99
N GLY A 17 21.23 -0.11 -27.18
CA GLY A 17 22.08 -1.07 -27.86
C GLY A 17 23.45 -1.22 -27.21
N ARG A 18 23.58 -2.27 -26.39
CA ARG A 18 24.79 -2.84 -25.76
C ARG A 18 25.16 -2.25 -24.38
N PRO A 19 25.31 -3.10 -23.34
CA PRO A 19 25.84 -2.67 -22.05
C PRO A 19 27.30 -2.25 -22.22
N HIS A 20 27.58 -0.95 -22.08
CA HIS A 20 28.95 -0.46 -21.99
C HIS A 20 29.60 -1.04 -20.73
N SER A 21 30.53 -1.96 -20.93
CA SER A 21 31.38 -2.61 -19.92
C SER A 21 32.39 -1.66 -19.23
N LEU A 22 32.10 -0.36 -19.15
CA LEU A 22 33.06 0.68 -18.75
C LEU A 22 32.97 1.09 -17.28
N LEU A 23 31.95 0.67 -16.53
CA LEU A 23 31.96 0.76 -15.08
C LEU A 23 32.82 -0.38 -14.51
N ARG A 24 34.13 -0.16 -14.49
CA ARG A 24 35.11 -1.04 -13.86
C ARG A 24 34.72 -1.24 -12.38
N GLY A 25 34.68 -2.50 -11.95
CA GLY A 25 34.27 -2.96 -10.60
C GLY A 25 34.66 -2.08 -9.40
N PRO A 26 35.90 -1.56 -9.28
CA PRO A 26 36.27 -0.76 -8.11
C PRO A 26 35.53 0.59 -7.99
N PHE A 27 35.12 1.21 -9.10
CA PHE A 27 34.40 2.49 -9.04
C PHE A 27 32.95 2.31 -8.59
N ALA A 28 32.29 1.25 -9.08
CA ALA A 28 30.94 0.91 -8.65
C ALA A 28 30.90 0.53 -7.15
N LEU A 29 31.89 -0.25 -6.69
CA LEU A 29 32.08 -0.58 -5.27
C LEU A 29 32.30 0.68 -4.41
N GLY A 30 33.08 1.65 -4.89
CA GLY A 30 33.30 2.92 -4.22
C GLY A 30 32.02 3.74 -4.04
N ILE A 31 31.16 3.80 -5.06
CA ILE A 31 29.86 4.50 -4.99
C ILE A 31 28.93 3.79 -4.00
N VAL A 32 28.83 2.46 -4.07
CA VAL A 32 27.98 1.70 -3.14
C VAL A 32 28.44 1.90 -1.69
N ALA A 33 29.75 1.81 -1.43
CA ALA A 33 30.30 2.06 -0.10
C ALA A 33 30.00 3.48 0.39
N LEU A 34 30.14 4.49 -0.49
CA LEU A 34 29.82 5.88 -0.16
C LEU A 34 28.32 6.01 0.19
N CYS A 35 27.41 5.54 -0.66
CA CYS A 35 25.96 5.63 -0.43
C CYS A 35 25.51 4.90 0.86
N VAL A 36 26.14 3.77 1.21
CA VAL A 36 25.87 3.07 2.47
C VAL A 36 26.34 3.89 3.67
N THR A 37 27.54 4.48 3.59
CA THR A 37 28.12 5.26 4.72
C THR A 37 27.47 6.63 4.90
N THR A 38 26.92 7.25 3.86
CA THR A 38 26.25 8.56 3.95
C THR A 38 24.80 8.49 4.44
N GLY A 39 24.29 7.29 4.75
CA GLY A 39 22.93 7.11 5.26
C GLY A 39 21.83 7.28 4.21
N CYS A 40 22.17 7.23 2.91
CA CYS A 40 21.16 7.29 1.84
C CYS A 40 20.13 6.16 1.95
N PHE A 41 20.54 5.00 2.47
CA PHE A 41 19.69 3.84 2.72
C PHE A 41 19.10 3.79 4.15
N SER A 42 19.05 4.91 4.85
CA SER A 42 18.39 5.00 6.16
C SER A 42 16.97 5.52 6.03
N GLU A 43 16.09 5.07 6.91
CA GLU A 43 14.73 5.58 6.97
C GLU A 43 14.69 7.08 7.27
N ARG A 44 13.99 7.85 6.43
CA ARG A 44 13.84 9.29 6.56
C ARG A 44 12.38 9.69 6.73
N SER A 45 12.18 10.82 7.42
CA SER A 45 10.88 11.46 7.55
C SER A 45 10.68 12.46 6.41
N PHE A 46 9.50 12.44 5.82
CA PHE A 46 9.08 13.30 4.72
C PHE A 46 7.73 13.93 5.08
N PRO A 47 7.66 14.82 6.08
CA PRO A 47 6.42 15.45 6.49
C PRO A 47 5.85 16.31 5.36
N VAL A 48 4.53 16.38 5.28
CA VAL A 48 3.82 17.21 4.30
C VAL A 48 4.27 18.67 4.39
N ARG A 49 4.29 19.35 3.26
CA ARG A 49 4.47 20.81 3.17
C ARG A 49 3.14 21.40 2.70
N PRO A 50 2.28 21.90 3.60
CA PRO A 50 0.91 22.30 3.24
C PRO A 50 0.83 23.26 2.05
N GLN A 51 1.82 24.14 1.90
CA GLN A 51 1.93 25.12 0.81
C GLN A 51 2.27 24.53 -0.57
N THR A 52 2.80 23.31 -0.64
CA THR A 52 3.13 22.63 -1.91
C THR A 52 2.09 21.59 -2.29
N VAL A 53 1.18 21.25 -1.38
CA VAL A 53 0.07 20.33 -1.65
C VAL A 53 -0.86 20.97 -2.66
N LEU A 54 -0.99 20.30 -3.81
CA LEU A 54 -1.97 20.63 -4.82
C LEU A 54 -3.31 20.05 -4.39
N ARG A 55 -4.31 20.92 -4.27
CA ARG A 55 -5.70 20.52 -4.03
C ARG A 55 -6.50 20.69 -5.31
N LEU A 56 -7.54 19.90 -5.47
CA LEU A 56 -8.61 20.24 -6.41
C LEU A 56 -9.35 21.44 -5.78
N THR A 57 -9.11 22.65 -6.27
CA THR A 57 -9.52 23.90 -5.58
C THR A 57 -10.95 24.33 -5.93
N ASP A 58 -11.39 24.13 -7.17
CA ASP A 58 -12.69 24.64 -7.63
C ASP A 58 -13.75 23.55 -7.83
N ARG A 59 -14.90 23.72 -7.16
CA ARG A 59 -16.11 22.93 -7.44
C ARG A 59 -16.53 23.08 -8.91
N ALA A 60 -16.41 24.28 -9.47
CA ALA A 60 -16.73 24.54 -10.88
C ALA A 60 -15.85 23.75 -11.86
N GLU A 61 -14.63 23.38 -11.46
CA GLU A 61 -13.72 22.61 -12.29
C GLU A 61 -13.88 21.09 -12.15
N ILE A 62 -14.43 20.60 -11.03
CA ILE A 62 -14.83 19.19 -10.89
C ILE A 62 -16.20 18.96 -11.55
N VAL A 63 -17.04 20.00 -11.56
CA VAL A 63 -18.33 20.07 -12.26
C VAL A 63 -18.16 20.54 -13.71
N SER A 64 -16.93 20.70 -14.22
CA SER A 64 -16.74 20.95 -15.66
C SER A 64 -17.43 19.84 -16.43
N ASP A 65 -18.41 20.19 -17.28
CA ASP A 65 -19.20 19.22 -18.00
C ASP A 65 -18.31 18.45 -18.99
N PRO A 66 -18.16 17.11 -18.87
CA PRO A 66 -18.77 16.24 -17.84
C PRO A 66 -17.86 15.98 -16.63
N ALA A 67 -18.45 16.03 -15.43
CA ALA A 67 -17.80 15.62 -14.18
C ALA A 67 -17.25 14.17 -14.30
N PRO A 68 -16.16 13.81 -13.59
CA PRO A 68 -15.54 12.51 -13.75
C PRO A 68 -16.55 11.38 -13.53
N ALA A 69 -16.65 10.47 -14.49
CA ALA A 69 -17.68 9.44 -14.42
C ALA A 69 -17.40 8.40 -13.32
N ASN A 70 -16.15 8.19 -12.96
CA ASN A 70 -15.73 7.11 -12.05
C ASN A 70 -14.31 7.38 -11.53
N THR A 71 -13.78 6.47 -10.72
CA THR A 71 -12.43 6.55 -10.15
C THR A 71 -11.35 6.69 -11.23
N ARG A 72 -11.47 5.99 -12.38
CA ARG A 72 -10.50 6.10 -13.48
C ARG A 72 -10.46 7.50 -14.07
N ALA A 73 -11.63 8.07 -14.35
CA ALA A 73 -11.74 9.45 -14.84
C ALA A 73 -11.24 10.47 -13.82
N TRP A 74 -11.58 10.27 -12.54
CA TRP A 74 -11.10 11.13 -11.44
C TRP A 74 -9.58 11.10 -11.36
N LEU A 75 -8.96 9.92 -11.43
CA LEU A 75 -7.51 9.77 -11.35
C LEU A 75 -6.82 10.44 -12.54
N ALA A 76 -7.36 10.32 -13.75
CA ALA A 76 -6.79 10.96 -14.94
C ALA A 76 -6.80 12.49 -14.84
N GLN A 77 -7.93 13.07 -14.44
CA GLN A 77 -8.04 14.53 -14.22
C GLN A 77 -7.14 15.00 -13.07
N THR A 78 -7.08 14.23 -11.99
CA THR A 78 -6.25 14.54 -10.82
C THR A 78 -4.77 14.50 -11.19
N HIS A 79 -4.33 13.45 -11.89
CA HIS A 79 -2.95 13.30 -12.34
C HIS A 79 -2.53 14.43 -13.28
N SER A 80 -3.36 14.84 -14.24
CA SER A 80 -2.98 15.92 -15.17
C SER A 80 -2.67 17.24 -14.44
N ARG A 81 -3.33 17.49 -13.31
CA ARG A 81 -3.05 18.65 -12.45
C ARG A 81 -1.81 18.47 -11.60
N PHE A 82 -1.64 17.27 -11.05
CA PHE A 82 -0.58 16.98 -10.10
C PHE A 82 0.74 16.63 -10.76
N ALA A 83 0.75 16.29 -12.05
CA ALA A 83 1.95 15.93 -12.80
C ALA A 83 3.07 16.98 -12.67
N ARG A 84 2.74 18.27 -12.50
CA ARG A 84 3.75 19.32 -12.27
C ARG A 84 4.54 19.18 -10.96
N ALA A 85 4.00 18.46 -9.98
CA ALA A 85 4.66 18.13 -8.72
C ALA A 85 5.57 16.89 -8.81
N LEU A 86 5.59 16.21 -9.96
CA LEU A 86 6.59 15.19 -10.27
C LEU A 86 7.85 15.86 -10.86
N PRO A 87 9.03 15.22 -10.73
CA PRO A 87 10.23 15.65 -11.44
C PRO A 87 9.94 15.82 -12.95
N PRO A 88 10.53 16.80 -13.65
CA PRO A 88 10.21 17.10 -15.05
C PRO A 88 10.27 15.91 -16.01
N LEU A 89 11.27 15.03 -15.84
CA LEU A 89 11.46 13.83 -16.66
C LEU A 89 10.47 12.69 -16.34
N ASP A 90 9.75 12.82 -15.22
CA ASP A 90 8.85 11.81 -14.65
C ASP A 90 7.39 12.24 -14.66
N ARG A 91 7.07 13.41 -15.22
CA ARG A 91 5.69 13.91 -15.33
C ARG A 91 4.79 13.00 -16.15
N LYS A 92 5.36 12.12 -16.96
CA LYS A 92 4.64 11.09 -17.71
C LYS A 92 4.49 9.85 -16.84
N ALA A 93 3.27 9.59 -16.38
CA ALA A 93 2.87 8.32 -15.79
C ALA A 93 2.10 7.45 -16.79
N LEU A 94 1.94 6.17 -16.49
CA LEU A 94 0.91 5.33 -17.13
C LEU A 94 -0.31 5.32 -16.23
N LEU A 95 -1.45 5.74 -16.77
CA LEU A 95 -2.72 5.67 -16.07
C LEU A 95 -3.48 4.41 -16.50
N THR A 96 -4.58 4.12 -15.83
CA THR A 96 -5.45 2.95 -16.11
C THR A 96 -5.68 2.69 -17.61
N ALA A 97 -5.97 3.73 -18.40
CA ALA A 97 -6.24 3.61 -19.84
C ALA A 97 -4.98 3.29 -20.68
N ASP A 98 -3.79 3.50 -20.14
CA ASP A 98 -2.50 3.22 -20.79
C ASP A 98 -1.97 1.81 -20.49
N LEU A 99 -2.56 1.11 -19.52
CA LEU A 99 -2.05 -0.16 -18.99
C LEU A 99 -2.50 -1.39 -19.77
N ALA A 100 -3.59 -1.28 -20.53
CA ALA A 100 -4.09 -2.34 -21.38
C ALA A 100 -4.62 -1.79 -22.70
N ARG A 101 -4.49 -2.59 -23.76
CA ARG A 101 -5.02 -2.30 -25.09
C ARG A 101 -5.60 -3.56 -25.69
N ASP A 102 -6.86 -3.50 -26.11
CA ASP A 102 -7.57 -4.63 -26.73
C ASP A 102 -7.53 -5.91 -25.86
N GLY A 103 -7.70 -5.74 -24.54
CA GLY A 103 -7.66 -6.82 -23.55
C GLY A 103 -6.27 -7.42 -23.29
N LYS A 104 -5.21 -6.81 -23.82
CA LYS A 104 -3.82 -7.24 -23.60
C LYS A 104 -3.06 -6.23 -22.74
N PRO A 105 -2.19 -6.69 -21.82
CA PRO A 105 -1.38 -5.77 -21.03
C PRO A 105 -0.36 -5.07 -21.91
N VAL A 106 -0.08 -3.80 -21.59
CA VAL A 106 1.05 -3.07 -22.17
C VAL A 106 2.35 -3.49 -21.47
N ASP A 107 3.44 -3.52 -22.22
CA ASP A 107 4.80 -3.67 -21.68
C ASP A 107 5.21 -2.37 -20.97
N VAL A 108 5.04 -2.36 -19.65
CA VAL A 108 5.28 -1.19 -18.79
C VAL A 108 6.75 -0.78 -18.84
N PHE A 109 7.66 -1.75 -18.80
CA PHE A 109 9.09 -1.54 -18.76
C PHE A 109 9.59 -0.89 -20.04
N LYS A 110 9.19 -1.42 -21.20
CA LYS A 110 9.49 -0.81 -22.50
C LYS A 110 8.90 0.60 -22.62
N LYS A 111 7.65 0.79 -22.18
CA LYS A 111 6.96 2.10 -22.27
C LYS A 111 7.65 3.17 -21.42
N MET A 112 8.17 2.78 -20.26
CA MET A 112 8.84 3.66 -19.29
C MET A 112 10.37 3.65 -19.39
N ARG A 113 10.93 2.92 -20.37
CA ARG A 113 12.39 2.79 -20.60
C ARG A 113 13.14 2.30 -19.35
N CYS A 114 12.56 1.33 -18.67
CA CYS A 114 13.18 0.62 -17.54
C CYS A 114 13.46 -0.83 -17.96
N SER A 115 14.48 -1.46 -17.38
CA SER A 115 14.78 -2.87 -17.63
C SER A 115 14.39 -3.69 -16.40
N PRO A 116 13.52 -4.71 -16.52
CA PRO A 116 13.10 -5.53 -15.39
C PRO A 116 14.27 -6.29 -14.75
N ASP A 117 15.23 -6.74 -15.56
CA ASP A 117 16.41 -7.49 -15.09
C ASP A 117 17.33 -6.65 -14.20
N ASN A 118 17.18 -5.33 -14.22
CA ASN A 118 18.05 -4.42 -13.48
C ASN A 118 17.45 -3.97 -12.14
N LEU A 119 16.17 -4.29 -11.86
CA LEU A 119 15.45 -3.76 -10.70
C LEU A 119 16.06 -4.17 -9.36
N HIS A 120 16.67 -5.34 -9.29
CA HIS A 120 17.31 -5.86 -8.06
C HIS A 120 18.77 -5.41 -7.91
N THR A 121 19.35 -4.78 -8.95
CA THR A 121 20.77 -4.44 -8.96
C THR A 121 21.02 -3.07 -8.34
N ILE A 122 21.92 -2.98 -7.36
CA ILE A 122 22.25 -1.72 -6.69
C ILE A 122 22.78 -0.66 -7.67
N VAL A 123 23.60 -1.08 -8.64
CA VAL A 123 24.27 -0.16 -9.56
C VAL A 123 23.28 0.48 -10.55
N VAL A 124 22.27 -0.27 -11.01
CA VAL A 124 21.36 0.21 -12.06
C VAL A 124 20.05 0.75 -11.49
N ASN A 125 19.56 0.21 -10.37
CA ASN A 125 18.35 0.67 -9.70
C ASN A 125 18.63 1.37 -8.36
N LEU A 126 19.71 2.16 -8.29
CA LEU A 126 20.13 2.85 -7.08
C LEU A 126 19.01 3.71 -6.48
N GLU A 127 18.34 4.52 -7.31
CA GLU A 127 17.24 5.40 -6.87
C GLU A 127 16.03 4.61 -6.34
N GLY A 128 15.65 3.51 -7.00
CA GLY A 128 14.54 2.67 -6.55
C GLY A 128 14.82 2.05 -5.19
N LEU A 129 16.05 1.57 -4.99
CA LEU A 129 16.51 1.00 -3.72
C LEU A 129 16.67 2.05 -2.63
N GLU A 130 17.19 3.23 -2.95
CA GLU A 130 17.30 4.36 -2.02
C GLU A 130 15.92 4.80 -1.53
N HIS A 131 14.99 5.07 -2.44
CA HIS A 131 13.63 5.46 -2.08
C HIS A 131 12.92 4.38 -1.26
N THR A 132 13.13 3.11 -1.59
CA THR A 132 12.62 1.97 -0.81
C THR A 132 13.15 2.02 0.62
N ALA A 133 14.48 2.07 0.76
CA ALA A 133 15.14 2.07 2.07
C ALA A 133 14.77 3.29 2.92
N GLN A 134 14.60 4.46 2.30
CA GLN A 134 14.17 5.68 2.98
C GLN A 134 12.74 5.61 3.52
N ALA A 135 11.91 4.73 2.95
CA ALA A 135 10.53 4.52 3.36
C ALA A 135 10.36 3.32 4.29
N THR A 136 11.27 2.35 4.29
CA THR A 136 11.24 1.19 5.19
C THR A 136 11.97 1.50 6.49
N GLY A 137 11.29 1.36 7.63
CA GLY A 137 11.92 1.47 8.94
C GLY A 137 12.90 0.32 9.24
N PRO A 138 13.63 0.41 10.36
CA PRO A 138 14.38 -0.75 10.88
C PRO A 138 13.44 -1.93 11.15
N ASP A 139 13.99 -3.15 11.23
CA ASP A 139 13.17 -4.37 11.43
C ASP A 139 12.32 -4.27 12.71
N ALA A 140 11.12 -4.84 12.64
CA ALA A 140 10.02 -4.77 13.62
C ALA A 140 10.30 -5.50 14.97
N SER A 141 11.56 -5.66 15.37
CA SER A 141 11.94 -6.33 16.62
C SER A 141 12.08 -5.37 17.81
N ARG A 142 11.43 -4.21 17.76
CA ARG A 142 11.56 -3.22 18.84
C ARG A 142 10.73 -3.65 20.04
N THR A 143 11.42 -4.00 21.11
CA THR A 143 10.87 -4.04 22.46
C THR A 143 10.71 -2.63 23.05
N GLU A 144 11.33 -1.62 22.43
CA GLU A 144 11.25 -0.24 22.86
C GLU A 144 9.85 0.35 22.61
N PRO A 145 9.33 1.17 23.54
CA PRO A 145 8.10 1.91 23.33
C PRO A 145 8.19 2.80 22.09
N LEU A 146 7.20 2.70 21.21
CA LEU A 146 7.07 3.64 20.09
C LEU A 146 6.97 5.09 20.60
N PRO A 147 7.73 6.03 20.02
CA PRO A 147 7.67 7.43 20.43
C PRO A 147 6.24 7.96 20.25
N GLU A 148 5.78 8.84 21.13
CA GLU A 148 4.46 9.45 21.02
C GLU A 148 4.29 10.18 19.68
N TRP A 149 3.07 10.16 19.14
CA TRP A 149 2.70 10.95 17.96
C TRP A 149 1.83 12.13 18.42
N PRO A 150 2.30 13.38 18.28
CA PRO A 150 1.54 14.53 18.77
C PRO A 150 0.10 14.57 18.23
N GLY A 151 -0.85 14.59 19.15
CA GLY A 151 -2.29 14.62 18.86
C GLY A 151 -2.88 13.30 18.36
N PHE A 152 -2.24 12.17 18.70
CA PHE A 152 -2.77 10.83 18.54
C PHE A 152 -2.81 10.13 19.90
N ASP A 153 -3.91 9.42 20.14
CA ASP A 153 -4.09 8.59 21.32
C ASP A 153 -3.82 7.12 20.97
N ASP A 154 -3.12 6.40 21.85
CA ASP A 154 -3.01 4.94 21.75
C ASP A 154 -4.39 4.32 22.10
N VAL A 155 -4.94 3.51 21.19
CA VAL A 155 -6.27 2.89 21.34
C VAL A 155 -6.19 1.37 21.19
N TRP A 156 -7.18 0.70 21.77
CA TRP A 156 -7.41 -0.73 21.62
C TRP A 156 -8.81 -0.98 21.10
N ILE A 157 -8.91 -1.57 19.91
CA ILE A 157 -10.18 -1.74 19.21
C ILE A 157 -10.56 -3.22 19.26
N PRO A 158 -11.70 -3.59 19.87
CA PRO A 158 -12.13 -4.98 19.90
C PRO A 158 -12.51 -5.44 18.49
N VAL A 159 -11.96 -6.57 18.05
CA VAL A 159 -12.23 -7.13 16.70
C VAL A 159 -12.90 -8.50 16.77
N ARG A 160 -12.68 -9.24 17.86
CA ARG A 160 -13.37 -10.50 18.19
C ARG A 160 -13.32 -10.74 19.69
N GLU A 161 -14.01 -11.77 20.16
CA GLU A 161 -13.99 -12.14 21.57
C GLU A 161 -12.54 -12.37 22.04
N GLY A 162 -12.15 -11.71 23.14
CA GLY A 162 -10.81 -11.83 23.70
C GLY A 162 -9.67 -11.14 22.94
N LEU A 163 -9.91 -10.58 21.74
CA LEU A 163 -8.88 -9.90 20.95
C LEU A 163 -9.26 -8.45 20.62
N SER A 164 -8.33 -7.56 20.93
CA SER A 164 -8.32 -6.19 20.42
C SER A 164 -7.05 -5.93 19.63
N VAL A 165 -7.13 -5.10 18.59
CA VAL A 165 -5.95 -4.59 17.86
C VAL A 165 -5.51 -3.26 18.43
N SER A 166 -4.19 -3.04 18.47
CA SER A 166 -3.59 -1.77 18.87
C SER A 166 -3.61 -0.79 17.72
N GLY A 167 -3.80 0.49 18.01
CA GLY A 167 -3.66 1.54 17.03
C GLY A 167 -3.40 2.91 17.64
N ARG A 168 -3.21 3.90 16.76
CA ARG A 168 -3.08 5.32 17.09
C ARG A 168 -4.16 6.12 16.39
N LEU A 169 -5.09 6.65 17.18
CA LEU A 169 -6.24 7.41 16.69
C LEU A 169 -5.97 8.91 16.81
N GLY A 170 -5.93 9.59 15.68
CA GLY A 170 -5.82 11.04 15.60
C GLY A 170 -7.14 11.63 15.12
N LEU A 171 -7.89 12.28 16.01
CA LEU A 171 -9.11 12.96 15.61
C LEU A 171 -8.78 14.34 15.03
N ALA A 172 -9.32 14.64 13.83
CA ALA A 172 -9.29 15.98 13.27
C ALA A 172 -10.08 16.97 14.14
N GLN A 173 -9.52 18.18 14.26
CA GLN A 173 -10.09 19.24 15.07
C GLN A 173 -10.12 20.55 14.29
N ARG A 174 -11.09 21.40 14.60
CA ARG A 174 -11.19 22.80 14.17
C ARG A 174 -11.47 23.65 15.41
N ASP A 175 -10.65 24.66 15.63
CA ASP A 175 -10.76 25.54 16.80
C ASP A 175 -10.80 24.78 18.14
N GLY A 176 -9.95 23.74 18.25
CA GLY A 176 -9.85 22.87 19.42
C GLY A 176 -11.01 21.89 19.63
N ARG A 177 -11.98 21.83 18.71
CA ARG A 177 -13.13 20.90 18.79
C ARG A 177 -13.01 19.80 17.75
N VAL A 178 -13.34 18.57 18.14
CA VAL A 178 -13.46 17.44 17.20
C VAL A 178 -14.56 17.77 16.20
N ILE A 179 -14.22 17.70 14.91
CA ILE A 179 -15.18 17.88 13.82
C ILE A 179 -15.70 16.51 13.36
N ARG A 180 -16.83 16.52 12.64
CA ARG A 180 -17.33 15.33 11.97
C ARG A 180 -16.59 15.16 10.62
N ALA A 181 -15.88 14.05 10.42
CA ALA A 181 -15.06 13.83 9.22
C ALA A 181 -14.95 12.35 8.85
N ASN A 182 -14.41 12.05 7.66
CA ASN A 182 -14.01 10.69 7.31
C ASN A 182 -12.83 10.23 8.18
N CYS A 183 -12.76 8.94 8.47
CA CYS A 183 -11.62 8.32 9.17
C CYS A 183 -10.82 7.42 8.22
N VAL A 184 -9.53 7.71 8.05
CA VAL A 184 -8.64 6.93 7.19
C VAL A 184 -7.80 5.97 8.02
N ILE A 185 -7.93 4.68 7.75
CA ILE A 185 -7.13 3.62 8.37
C ILE A 185 -5.82 3.48 7.60
N ILE A 186 -4.68 3.37 8.28
CA ILE A 186 -3.36 3.19 7.67
C ILE A 186 -2.76 1.86 8.13
N LEU A 187 -2.40 1.01 7.16
CA LEU A 187 -1.80 -0.30 7.41
C LEU A 187 -0.28 -0.29 7.16
N PRO A 188 0.52 -0.88 8.06
CA PRO A 188 1.92 -1.14 7.81
C PRO A 188 2.12 -2.27 6.79
N GLY A 189 3.38 -2.49 6.39
CA GLY A 189 3.77 -3.59 5.49
C GLY A 189 3.80 -4.96 6.19
N LEU A 190 4.41 -5.94 5.50
CA LEU A 190 4.55 -7.31 6.01
C LEU A 190 5.25 -7.31 7.38
N LEU A 191 4.61 -7.91 8.39
CA LEU A 191 5.14 -8.01 9.76
C LEU A 191 5.55 -6.65 10.36
N GLY A 192 5.02 -5.55 9.82
CA GLY A 192 5.35 -4.20 10.24
C GLY A 192 4.60 -3.79 11.51
N ASP A 193 5.11 -2.74 12.13
CA ASP A 193 4.50 -2.05 13.27
C ASP A 193 4.28 -0.56 12.93
N LEU A 194 3.93 0.27 13.92
CA LEU A 194 3.82 1.72 13.75
C LEU A 194 5.14 2.49 13.99
N ALA A 195 6.30 1.82 14.03
CA ALA A 195 7.58 2.51 14.12
C ALA A 195 7.94 3.34 12.87
N PRO A 196 7.57 2.95 11.63
CA PRO A 196 8.01 3.68 10.46
C PRO A 196 7.54 5.15 10.43
N LYS A 197 8.49 6.05 10.18
CA LYS A 197 8.29 7.50 10.05
C LYS A 197 7.29 7.84 8.95
N ARG A 198 7.26 7.08 7.85
CA ARG A 198 6.27 7.27 6.76
C ARG A 198 4.84 7.19 7.30
N THR A 199 4.54 6.16 8.11
CA THR A 199 3.19 5.95 8.64
C THR A 199 2.76 7.13 9.51
N ARG A 200 3.65 7.61 10.39
CA ARG A 200 3.43 8.81 11.18
C ARG A 200 3.20 10.05 10.33
N ASP A 201 4.06 10.29 9.33
CA ASP A 201 4.01 11.50 8.51
C ASP A 201 2.73 11.56 7.66
N VAL A 202 2.29 10.42 7.11
CA VAL A 202 0.99 10.28 6.43
C VAL A 202 -0.17 10.54 7.40
N ALA A 203 -0.09 9.96 8.61
CA ALA A 203 -1.14 10.15 9.61
C ALA A 203 -1.28 11.61 10.02
N ALA A 204 -0.17 12.30 10.31
CA ALA A 204 -0.15 13.71 10.65
C ALA A 204 -0.74 14.56 9.51
N ALA A 205 -0.33 14.30 8.26
CA ALA A 205 -0.81 15.05 7.10
C ALA A 205 -2.32 14.93 6.88
N LEU A 206 -2.88 13.73 7.01
CA LEU A 206 -4.33 13.49 6.90
C LEU A 206 -5.09 14.20 8.03
N ARG A 207 -4.60 14.12 9.27
CA ARG A 207 -5.20 14.79 10.42
C ARG A 207 -5.20 16.31 10.27
N GLU A 208 -4.08 16.89 9.87
CA GLU A 208 -3.94 18.32 9.58
C GLU A 208 -4.83 18.77 8.42
N ALA A 209 -5.15 17.86 7.48
CA ALA A 209 -6.09 18.11 6.39
C ALA A 209 -7.57 18.03 6.82
N GLY A 210 -7.85 17.74 8.10
CA GLY A 210 -9.21 17.68 8.64
C GLY A 210 -9.88 16.30 8.53
N LEU A 211 -9.10 15.22 8.40
CA LEU A 211 -9.59 13.84 8.43
C LEU A 211 -9.26 13.18 9.77
N HIS A 212 -10.12 12.30 10.27
CA HIS A 212 -9.70 11.39 11.33
C HIS A 212 -8.74 10.35 10.76
N VAL A 213 -7.86 9.82 11.59
CA VAL A 213 -6.88 8.82 11.16
C VAL A 213 -6.71 7.76 12.21
N LEU A 214 -6.66 6.50 11.79
CA LEU A 214 -6.25 5.38 12.63
C LEU A 214 -5.10 4.63 11.95
N ALA A 215 -3.90 4.69 12.53
CA ALA A 215 -2.85 3.74 12.16
C ALA A 215 -2.99 2.48 13.05
N VAL A 216 -3.03 1.28 12.48
CA VAL A 216 -3.39 0.06 13.21
C VAL A 216 -2.36 -1.06 13.03
N GLU A 217 -2.13 -1.84 14.08
CA GLU A 217 -1.31 -3.05 14.08
C GLU A 217 -2.24 -4.25 14.16
N ASN A 218 -2.31 -5.01 13.08
CA ASN A 218 -3.21 -6.17 12.97
C ASN A 218 -2.87 -7.30 13.96
N ALA A 219 -3.72 -8.32 14.01
CA ALA A 219 -3.45 -9.54 14.76
C ALA A 219 -2.07 -10.13 14.43
N GLY A 220 -1.34 -10.59 15.45
CA GLY A 220 -0.04 -11.23 15.27
C GLY A 220 1.13 -10.29 14.97
N ILE A 221 0.95 -8.96 14.93
CA ILE A 221 2.03 -7.99 14.69
C ILE A 221 2.10 -6.87 15.74
N GLY A 222 3.26 -6.21 15.86
CA GLY A 222 3.46 -5.03 16.70
C GLY A 222 3.07 -5.21 18.17
N ARG A 223 2.48 -4.17 18.76
CA ARG A 223 1.91 -4.17 20.12
C ARG A 223 0.74 -5.12 20.28
N THR A 224 -0.01 -5.40 19.20
CA THR A 224 -1.06 -6.43 19.23
C THR A 224 -0.45 -7.80 19.55
N PHE A 225 0.65 -8.18 18.90
CA PHE A 225 1.39 -9.40 19.24
C PHE A 225 1.99 -9.35 20.65
N GLN A 226 2.56 -8.23 21.07
CA GLN A 226 3.11 -8.10 22.43
C GLN A 226 2.05 -8.35 23.52
N ARG A 227 0.82 -7.87 23.29
CA ARG A 227 -0.31 -8.10 24.20
C ARG A 227 -0.89 -9.51 24.09
N TYR A 228 -0.92 -10.07 22.88
CA TYR A 228 -1.52 -11.36 22.57
C TYR A 228 -0.50 -12.28 21.85
N PRO A 229 0.56 -12.74 22.55
CA PRO A 229 1.64 -13.50 21.90
C PRO A 229 1.20 -14.86 21.37
N GLY A 230 0.06 -15.39 21.84
CA GLY A 230 -0.56 -16.62 21.32
C GLY A 230 -1.43 -16.42 20.08
N VAL A 231 -1.63 -15.18 19.61
CA VAL A 231 -2.41 -14.90 18.41
C VAL A 231 -1.47 -14.83 17.21
N PRO A 232 -1.57 -15.77 16.24
CA PRO A 232 -0.68 -15.80 15.10
C PRO A 232 -1.06 -14.75 14.05
N CYS A 233 -0.12 -14.47 13.16
CA CYS A 233 -0.38 -13.71 11.94
C CYS A 233 -0.84 -14.67 10.83
N THR A 234 -2.03 -14.43 10.27
CA THR A 234 -2.58 -15.17 9.13
C THR A 234 -2.37 -14.47 7.79
N PHE A 235 -1.46 -13.48 7.77
CA PHE A 235 -0.97 -12.80 6.57
C PHE A 235 -2.06 -12.15 5.71
N GLY A 236 -3.19 -11.77 6.31
CA GLY A 236 -4.31 -11.11 5.64
C GLY A 236 -5.60 -11.92 5.61
N VAL A 237 -5.60 -13.21 5.99
CA VAL A 237 -6.83 -14.02 5.96
C VAL A 237 -7.82 -13.53 7.03
N LEU A 238 -7.47 -13.66 8.31
CA LEU A 238 -8.29 -13.15 9.40
C LEU A 238 -8.16 -11.63 9.56
N GLU A 239 -6.98 -11.07 9.28
CA GLU A 239 -6.74 -9.65 9.44
C GLU A 239 -7.66 -8.81 8.54
N SER A 240 -8.03 -9.31 7.34
CA SER A 240 -8.99 -8.63 6.47
C SER A 240 -10.35 -8.47 7.17
N ARG A 241 -10.77 -9.48 7.93
CA ARG A 241 -12.01 -9.42 8.69
C ARG A 241 -11.89 -8.54 9.93
N ASP A 242 -10.78 -8.63 10.66
CA ASP A 242 -10.52 -7.74 11.80
C ASP A 242 -10.58 -6.27 11.36
N LEU A 243 -10.03 -5.94 10.20
CA LEU A 243 -10.09 -4.59 9.62
C LEU A 243 -11.51 -4.13 9.26
N VAL A 244 -12.37 -5.04 8.80
CA VAL A 244 -13.80 -4.74 8.62
C VAL A 244 -14.45 -4.41 9.97
N ARG A 245 -14.11 -5.12 11.05
CA ARG A 245 -14.59 -4.82 12.41
C ARG A 245 -14.06 -3.51 12.95
N VAL A 246 -12.80 -3.17 12.67
CA VAL A 246 -12.23 -1.86 12.97
C VAL A 246 -13.03 -0.76 12.27
N ALA A 247 -13.38 -0.95 10.99
CA ALA A 247 -14.21 0.01 10.26
C ALA A 247 -15.62 0.15 10.86
N GLU A 248 -16.27 -0.95 11.25
CA GLU A 248 -17.57 -0.92 11.95
C GLU A 248 -17.49 -0.18 13.29
N TYR A 249 -16.43 -0.42 14.08
CA TYR A 249 -16.18 0.31 15.34
C TYR A 249 -16.00 1.82 15.12
N LEU A 250 -15.28 2.21 14.07
CA LEU A 250 -15.13 3.63 13.73
C LEU A 250 -16.47 4.24 13.28
N GLN A 251 -17.22 3.54 12.44
CA GLN A 251 -18.53 3.99 11.94
C GLN A 251 -19.64 4.04 13.00
N SER A 252 -19.42 3.44 14.18
CA SER A 252 -20.34 3.58 15.32
C SER A 252 -20.09 4.84 16.15
N ARG A 253 -19.09 5.66 15.79
CA ARG A 253 -18.77 6.92 16.46
C ARG A 253 -19.45 8.08 15.74
N ASP A 254 -20.04 9.01 16.48
CA ASP A 254 -20.83 10.12 15.91
C ASP A 254 -19.98 11.07 15.05
N GLU A 255 -18.71 11.23 15.41
CA GLU A 255 -17.76 12.09 14.70
C GLU A 255 -17.28 11.48 13.37
N VAL A 256 -17.43 10.17 13.15
CA VAL A 256 -16.97 9.52 11.91
C VAL A 256 -18.10 9.49 10.88
N LEU A 257 -17.85 10.11 9.71
CA LEU A 257 -18.76 10.07 8.56
C LEU A 257 -18.69 8.72 7.86
N ASP A 258 -17.54 8.45 7.27
CA ASP A 258 -17.20 7.22 6.55
C ASP A 258 -15.78 6.79 6.89
N THR A 259 -15.44 5.55 6.52
CA THR A 259 -14.09 5.02 6.62
C THR A 259 -13.43 4.93 5.26
N GLY A 260 -12.12 5.13 5.21
CA GLY A 260 -11.26 4.82 4.07
C GLY A 260 -10.04 4.04 4.55
N ILE A 261 -9.26 3.47 3.64
CA ILE A 261 -8.08 2.68 4.01
C ILE A 261 -6.91 2.87 3.05
N ILE A 262 -5.70 2.98 3.63
CA ILE A 262 -4.44 3.05 2.92
C ILE A 262 -3.57 1.89 3.36
N GLY A 263 -2.97 1.19 2.41
CA GLY A 263 -1.97 0.17 2.70
C GLY A 263 -0.70 0.33 1.87
N PHE A 264 0.41 -0.15 2.43
CA PHE A 264 1.73 -0.16 1.79
C PHE A 264 2.26 -1.60 1.73
N CYS A 265 2.85 -2.02 0.60
CA CYS A 265 3.39 -3.37 0.44
C CYS A 265 2.32 -4.43 0.74
N TRP A 266 2.56 -5.34 1.69
CA TRP A 266 1.59 -6.34 2.14
C TRP A 266 0.37 -5.72 2.82
N GLY A 267 0.52 -4.56 3.47
CA GLY A 267 -0.60 -3.78 3.97
C GLY A 267 -1.52 -3.31 2.85
N ALA A 268 -1.00 -3.08 1.64
CA ALA A 268 -1.83 -2.75 0.48
C ALA A 268 -2.69 -3.96 0.05
N ASN A 269 -2.15 -5.18 0.12
CA ASN A 269 -2.93 -6.40 -0.09
C ASN A 269 -4.03 -6.55 0.96
N GLN A 270 -3.69 -6.34 2.24
CA GLN A 270 -4.66 -6.40 3.34
C GLN A 270 -5.75 -5.34 3.20
N ALA A 271 -5.41 -4.13 2.76
CA ALA A 271 -6.39 -3.07 2.48
C ALA A 271 -7.35 -3.47 1.36
N LEU A 272 -6.83 -4.02 0.26
CA LEU A 272 -7.64 -4.50 -0.86
C LEU A 272 -8.54 -5.68 -0.45
N LEU A 273 -7.99 -6.65 0.28
CA LEU A 273 -8.73 -7.82 0.74
C LEU A 273 -9.79 -7.46 1.79
N ALA A 274 -9.51 -6.56 2.73
CA ALA A 274 -10.49 -6.06 3.69
C ALA A 274 -11.64 -5.32 3.00
N ALA A 275 -11.32 -4.48 2.01
CA ALA A 275 -12.34 -3.78 1.25
C ALA A 275 -13.22 -4.72 0.43
N TRP A 276 -12.61 -5.70 -0.24
CA TRP A 276 -13.34 -6.77 -0.91
C TRP A 276 -14.18 -7.60 0.08
N GLU A 277 -13.64 -7.99 1.23
CA GLU A 277 -14.36 -8.73 2.28
C GLU A 277 -15.60 -7.97 2.77
N GLY A 278 -15.52 -6.65 2.85
CA GLY A 278 -16.63 -5.78 3.21
C GLY A 278 -17.73 -5.68 2.15
N ALA A 279 -17.42 -5.92 0.88
CA ALA A 279 -18.32 -5.75 -0.26
C ALA A 279 -18.74 -7.07 -0.95
N ARG A 280 -18.01 -8.16 -0.73
CA ARG A 280 -18.20 -9.42 -1.46
C ARG A 280 -19.58 -10.03 -1.23
N PRO A 281 -20.09 -10.80 -2.21
CA PRO A 281 -21.20 -11.71 -2.00
C PRO A 281 -20.91 -12.75 -0.90
N ARG A 282 -21.96 -13.16 -0.17
CA ARG A 282 -21.84 -14.15 0.91
C ARG A 282 -21.21 -15.47 0.45
N ALA A 283 -21.59 -15.95 -0.74
CA ALA A 283 -21.18 -17.24 -1.31
C ALA A 283 -20.07 -17.10 -2.37
N HIS A 284 -19.17 -16.14 -2.22
CA HIS A 284 -18.09 -15.92 -3.17
C HIS A 284 -17.12 -17.12 -3.22
N PRO A 285 -16.73 -17.64 -4.40
CA PRO A 285 -15.97 -18.89 -4.54
C PRO A 285 -14.56 -18.85 -3.91
N SER A 286 -13.95 -17.68 -3.79
CA SER A 286 -12.65 -17.50 -3.11
C SER A 286 -12.70 -17.62 -1.58
N VAL A 287 -13.89 -17.82 -0.99
CA VAL A 287 -14.04 -18.03 0.45
C VAL A 287 -14.45 -19.48 0.70
N ALA A 288 -13.49 -20.27 1.18
CA ALA A 288 -13.75 -21.66 1.56
C ALA A 288 -14.85 -21.71 2.66
N PRO A 289 -15.80 -22.68 2.61
CA PRO A 289 -16.87 -22.80 3.60
C PRO A 289 -16.38 -22.78 5.05
N GLU A 290 -15.21 -23.38 5.31
CA GLU A 290 -14.57 -23.47 6.62
C GLU A 290 -14.18 -22.10 7.18
N TYR A 291 -13.88 -21.11 6.34
CA TYR A 291 -13.60 -19.74 6.78
C TYR A 291 -14.86 -18.94 7.09
N GLN A 292 -16.03 -19.34 6.60
CA GLN A 292 -17.26 -18.56 6.79
C GLN A 292 -17.67 -18.47 8.27
N THR A 293 -17.37 -19.50 9.06
CA THR A 293 -17.61 -19.51 10.52
C THR A 293 -16.75 -18.48 11.24
N TRP A 294 -15.52 -18.27 10.78
CA TRP A 294 -14.55 -17.31 11.33
C TRP A 294 -14.83 -15.89 10.87
N PHE A 295 -15.23 -15.70 9.62
CA PHE A 295 -15.56 -14.37 9.12
C PHE A 295 -16.88 -13.87 9.70
N GLY A 296 -17.85 -14.75 9.97
CA GLY A 296 -19.16 -14.33 10.44
C GLY A 296 -19.93 -13.55 9.37
N PRO A 297 -20.96 -12.76 9.76
CA PRO A 297 -21.85 -12.12 8.79
C PRO A 297 -21.19 -10.92 8.09
N VAL A 298 -21.43 -10.75 6.79
CA VAL A 298 -21.05 -9.53 6.04
C VAL A 298 -21.61 -8.29 6.79
N PRO A 299 -20.86 -7.16 6.84
CA PRO A 299 -21.31 -5.95 7.52
C PRO A 299 -22.70 -5.51 7.08
N ARG A 300 -23.48 -4.97 8.02
CA ARG A 300 -24.81 -4.41 7.70
C ARG A 300 -24.73 -3.10 6.92
N ARG A 301 -23.65 -2.35 7.14
CA ARG A 301 -23.36 -1.09 6.45
C ARG A 301 -22.12 -1.29 5.60
N PRO A 302 -22.08 -0.75 4.37
CA PRO A 302 -20.85 -0.74 3.58
C PRO A 302 -19.71 -0.07 4.36
N VAL A 303 -18.54 -0.69 4.31
CA VAL A 303 -17.30 -0.19 4.93
C VAL A 303 -16.37 0.37 3.86
N PHE A 304 -15.38 1.17 4.27
CA PHE A 304 -14.37 1.75 3.39
C PHE A 304 -14.93 2.63 2.24
N GLN A 305 -16.11 3.22 2.44
CA GLN A 305 -16.81 3.99 1.42
C GLN A 305 -16.08 5.26 0.99
N ALA A 306 -15.20 5.81 1.83
CA ALA A 306 -14.31 6.91 1.46
C ALA A 306 -13.20 6.47 0.47
N GLY A 307 -13.00 5.17 0.29
CA GLY A 307 -12.13 4.57 -0.72
C GLY A 307 -10.91 3.82 -0.19
N VAL A 308 -10.16 3.22 -1.10
CA VAL A 308 -8.95 2.42 -0.86
C VAL A 308 -7.78 2.97 -1.66
N MET A 309 -6.65 3.21 -1.02
CA MET A 309 -5.38 3.44 -1.72
C MET A 309 -4.38 2.33 -1.40
N ALA A 310 -3.86 1.70 -2.44
CA ALA A 310 -2.91 0.59 -2.36
C ALA A 310 -1.56 0.99 -2.97
N PHE A 311 -0.54 1.19 -2.13
CA PHE A 311 0.81 1.55 -2.57
C PHE A 311 1.72 0.33 -2.66
N SER A 312 2.25 0.07 -3.85
CA SER A 312 3.06 -1.11 -4.18
C SER A 312 2.48 -2.44 -3.69
N PRO A 313 1.22 -2.79 -4.03
CA PRO A 313 0.64 -4.06 -3.61
C PRO A 313 1.40 -5.25 -4.20
N VAL A 314 1.50 -6.32 -3.42
CA VAL A 314 2.08 -7.60 -3.84
C VAL A 314 1.00 -8.44 -4.53
N LEU A 315 0.57 -8.02 -5.73
CA LEU A 315 -0.59 -8.60 -6.44
C LEU A 315 -0.46 -10.11 -6.74
N ARG A 316 0.78 -10.59 -6.89
CA ARG A 316 1.16 -12.00 -7.04
C ARG A 316 2.10 -12.41 -5.91
N PHE A 317 1.57 -12.54 -4.70
CA PHE A 317 2.39 -12.83 -3.53
C PHE A 317 3.09 -14.19 -3.62
N GLU A 318 2.55 -15.13 -4.40
CA GLU A 318 3.18 -16.43 -4.64
C GLU A 318 4.55 -16.31 -5.32
N GLU A 319 4.78 -15.27 -6.13
CA GLU A 319 6.11 -14.99 -6.70
C GLU A 319 7.13 -14.68 -5.60
N ILE A 320 6.72 -13.90 -4.59
CA ILE A 320 7.58 -13.59 -3.43
C ILE A 320 7.83 -14.82 -2.58
N ILE A 321 6.80 -15.64 -2.34
CA ILE A 321 6.96 -16.93 -1.66
C ILE A 321 8.01 -17.78 -2.40
N ALA A 322 7.82 -18.01 -3.70
CA ALA A 322 8.73 -18.83 -4.49
C ALA A 322 10.17 -18.28 -4.49
N GLN A 323 10.33 -16.96 -4.55
CA GLN A 323 11.64 -16.31 -4.50
C GLN A 323 12.33 -16.50 -3.14
N THR A 324 11.62 -16.33 -2.02
CA THR A 324 12.18 -16.55 -0.67
C THR A 324 12.47 -18.02 -0.38
N GLN A 325 11.78 -18.95 -1.05
CA GLN A 325 12.03 -20.39 -0.98
C GLN A 325 13.22 -20.87 -1.79
N SER A 326 13.48 -20.21 -2.93
CA SER A 326 14.46 -20.71 -3.89
C SER A 326 15.88 -20.78 -3.34
N ARG A 327 16.26 -19.85 -2.46
CA ARG A 327 17.57 -19.74 -1.80
C ARG A 327 17.61 -18.58 -0.81
N ASP A 328 18.68 -18.52 -0.03
CA ASP A 328 19.05 -17.32 0.72
C ASP A 328 19.68 -16.26 -0.21
N TRP A 329 19.15 -15.04 -0.14
CA TRP A 329 19.62 -13.91 -0.94
C TRP A 329 20.65 -13.08 -0.18
N GLY A 330 21.77 -12.80 -0.83
CA GLY A 330 22.78 -11.88 -0.32
C GLY A 330 22.42 -10.41 -0.58
N LEU A 331 22.87 -9.51 0.29
CA LEU A 331 22.61 -8.06 0.19
C LEU A 331 23.10 -7.46 -1.14
N LEU A 332 24.19 -7.97 -1.70
CA LEU A 332 24.75 -7.49 -2.98
C LEU A 332 24.01 -8.05 -4.21
N GLU A 333 23.34 -9.18 -4.06
CA GLU A 333 22.63 -9.86 -5.16
C GLU A 333 21.18 -9.37 -5.26
N ASN A 334 20.46 -9.41 -4.15
CA ASN A 334 19.11 -8.88 -4.06
C ASN A 334 18.90 -8.30 -2.66
N PRO A 335 19.19 -7.00 -2.45
CA PRO A 335 19.14 -6.39 -1.13
C PRO A 335 17.74 -6.43 -0.52
N VAL A 336 16.69 -6.37 -1.35
CA VAL A 336 15.31 -6.32 -0.87
C VAL A 336 14.82 -7.69 -0.42
N LEU A 337 15.08 -8.74 -1.20
CA LEU A 337 14.78 -10.11 -0.75
C LEU A 337 15.65 -10.52 0.44
N SER A 338 16.93 -10.13 0.46
CA SER A 338 17.81 -10.38 1.61
C SER A 338 17.24 -9.76 2.89
N LYS A 339 16.80 -8.50 2.82
CA LYS A 339 16.14 -7.80 3.93
C LYS A 339 14.83 -8.46 4.35
N LEU A 340 13.98 -8.82 3.39
CA LEU A 340 12.73 -9.53 3.62
C LEU A 340 12.97 -10.87 4.36
N GLN A 341 13.92 -11.68 3.90
CA GLN A 341 14.29 -12.92 4.58
C GLN A 341 14.85 -12.65 5.99
N GLY A 342 15.57 -11.56 6.19
CA GLY A 342 15.97 -11.09 7.52
C GLY A 342 14.77 -10.83 8.43
N THR A 343 13.76 -10.12 7.94
CA THR A 343 12.50 -9.88 8.68
C THR A 343 11.76 -11.18 8.99
N ILE A 344 11.71 -12.14 8.06
CA ILE A 344 11.11 -13.47 8.27
C ILE A 344 11.85 -14.23 9.38
N ARG A 345 13.18 -14.29 9.34
CA ARG A 345 14.00 -14.91 10.40
C ARG A 345 13.78 -14.22 11.75
N ALA A 346 13.75 -12.89 11.77
CA ALA A 346 13.48 -12.13 13.00
C ALA A 346 12.11 -12.50 13.59
N ARG A 347 11.09 -12.73 12.75
CA ARG A 347 9.77 -13.18 13.22
C ARG A 347 9.82 -14.59 13.81
N PHE A 348 10.54 -15.53 13.20
CA PHE A 348 10.76 -16.85 13.80
C PHE A 348 11.38 -16.76 15.21
N HIS A 349 12.38 -15.88 15.39
CA HIS A 349 12.93 -15.63 16.72
C HIS A 349 11.88 -15.04 17.69
N GLN A 350 11.08 -14.07 17.25
CA GLN A 350 10.05 -13.44 18.09
C GLN A 350 9.00 -14.42 18.60
N ILE A 351 8.63 -15.43 17.79
CA ILE A 351 7.66 -16.47 18.17
C ILE A 351 8.35 -17.71 18.77
N ASN A 352 9.59 -17.55 19.24
CA ASN A 352 10.37 -18.55 19.97
C ASN A 352 10.57 -19.88 19.22
N VAL A 353 10.73 -19.84 17.90
CA VAL A 353 11.06 -21.04 17.13
C VAL A 353 12.50 -21.45 17.44
N PRO A 354 12.77 -22.75 17.69
CA PRO A 354 14.15 -23.23 17.88
C PRO A 354 15.04 -22.88 16.69
N GLU A 355 16.32 -22.57 16.94
CA GLU A 355 17.29 -22.12 15.92
C GLU A 355 17.32 -23.02 14.67
N ALA A 356 17.22 -24.34 14.85
CA ALA A 356 17.21 -25.32 13.76
C ALA A 356 15.99 -25.23 12.83
N GLY A 357 14.91 -24.56 13.26
CA GLY A 357 13.69 -24.32 12.49
C GLY A 357 13.60 -22.91 11.89
N ILE A 358 14.57 -22.04 12.14
CA ILE A 358 14.57 -20.67 11.63
C ILE A 358 14.95 -20.67 10.16
N SER A 359 14.15 -19.98 9.35
CA SER A 359 14.32 -19.92 7.90
C SER A 359 14.02 -18.53 7.35
N GLY A 360 14.60 -18.20 6.19
CA GLY A 360 14.19 -17.06 5.37
C GLY A 360 12.96 -17.34 4.49
N ASP A 361 12.42 -18.57 4.52
CA ASP A 361 11.27 -19.00 3.71
C ASP A 361 9.94 -18.43 4.27
N LEU A 362 9.27 -17.60 3.48
CA LEU A 362 7.98 -17.03 3.84
C LEU A 362 6.87 -18.08 3.99
N LEU A 363 6.84 -19.12 3.16
CA LEU A 363 5.84 -20.19 3.28
C LEU A 363 6.07 -21.04 4.52
N ALA A 364 7.33 -21.27 4.89
CA ALA A 364 7.65 -21.95 6.15
C ALA A 364 7.09 -21.16 7.34
N LEU A 365 7.25 -19.83 7.33
CA LEU A 365 6.69 -18.97 8.37
C LEU A 365 5.15 -18.99 8.37
N ILE A 366 4.51 -18.88 7.20
CA ILE A 366 3.04 -18.97 7.06
C ILE A 366 2.53 -20.30 7.62
N ARG A 367 3.19 -21.43 7.29
CA ARG A 367 2.81 -22.76 7.78
C ARG A 367 2.98 -22.88 9.28
N TYR A 368 4.07 -22.33 9.83
CA TYR A 368 4.30 -22.32 11.27
C TYR A 368 3.19 -21.54 11.98
N GLU A 369 2.96 -20.29 11.63
CA GLU A 369 1.92 -19.45 12.22
C GLU A 369 0.52 -20.06 12.08
N ALA A 370 0.20 -20.64 10.91
CA ALA A 370 -1.06 -21.34 10.70
C ALA A 370 -1.23 -22.57 11.61
N ALA A 371 -0.16 -23.26 11.98
CA ALA A 371 -0.24 -24.41 12.89
C ALA A 371 -0.69 -24.00 14.30
N PHE A 372 -0.46 -22.74 14.71
CA PHE A 372 -0.89 -22.18 15.99
C PHE A 372 -2.20 -21.37 15.89
N ALA A 373 -2.75 -21.21 14.69
CA ALA A 373 -4.02 -20.51 14.52
C ALA A 373 -5.18 -21.34 15.05
N GLU A 374 -6.14 -20.67 15.70
CA GLU A 374 -7.38 -21.29 16.19
C GLU A 374 -8.20 -21.95 15.07
N ILE A 375 -8.00 -21.50 13.83
CA ILE A 375 -8.56 -22.12 12.65
C ILE A 375 -7.87 -23.47 12.43
N ASP A 376 -8.61 -24.55 12.61
CA ASP A 376 -8.08 -25.90 12.38
C ASP A 376 -8.94 -26.72 11.42
N PHE A 377 -8.44 -26.86 10.19
CA PHE A 377 -8.99 -27.77 9.19
C PHE A 377 -7.90 -28.17 8.17
N PRO A 378 -8.03 -29.35 7.52
CA PRO A 378 -7.07 -29.80 6.51
C PRO A 378 -6.95 -28.81 5.34
N GLY A 379 -5.71 -28.46 4.97
CA GLY A 379 -5.46 -27.56 3.84
C GLY A 379 -5.70 -26.07 4.12
N LYS A 380 -5.77 -25.66 5.40
CA LYS A 380 -5.98 -24.26 5.79
C LYS A 380 -4.97 -23.29 5.18
N VAL A 381 -3.71 -23.69 5.01
CA VAL A 381 -2.72 -22.83 4.36
C VAL A 381 -3.09 -22.62 2.89
N GLU A 382 -3.33 -23.69 2.15
CA GLU A 382 -3.67 -23.64 0.72
C GLU A 382 -4.95 -22.83 0.46
N ARG A 383 -5.99 -23.05 1.27
CA ARG A 383 -7.24 -22.28 1.20
C ARG A 383 -7.04 -20.81 1.58
N GLY A 384 -6.20 -20.53 2.57
CA GLY A 384 -5.81 -19.17 2.93
C GLY A 384 -5.10 -18.47 1.77
N LEU A 385 -4.16 -19.15 1.09
CA LEU A 385 -3.51 -18.59 -0.09
C LEU A 385 -4.50 -18.33 -1.24
N ASP A 386 -5.51 -19.18 -1.43
CA ASP A 386 -6.58 -18.93 -2.40
C ASP A 386 -7.42 -17.69 -2.06
N TYR A 387 -7.69 -17.48 -0.78
CA TYR A 387 -8.35 -16.27 -0.28
C TYR A 387 -7.51 -15.01 -0.57
N LEU A 388 -6.21 -15.05 -0.26
CA LEU A 388 -5.29 -13.92 -0.41
C LEU A 388 -5.03 -13.51 -1.87
N ARG A 389 -5.31 -14.41 -2.83
CA ARG A 389 -4.93 -14.22 -4.24
C ARG A 389 -5.72 -13.10 -4.91
N LEU A 390 -5.03 -12.06 -5.37
CA LEU A 390 -5.60 -10.94 -6.11
C LEU A 390 -5.43 -11.10 -7.64
N MET A 391 -4.49 -11.91 -8.10
CA MET A 391 -4.27 -12.22 -9.52
C MET A 391 -4.02 -13.70 -9.74
N PRO A 392 -4.40 -14.28 -10.91
CA PRO A 392 -4.08 -15.68 -11.21
C PRO A 392 -2.58 -15.97 -11.09
N PHE A 393 -2.24 -17.18 -10.63
CA PHE A 393 -0.86 -17.65 -10.50
C PHE A 393 -0.78 -19.14 -10.85
N GLY A 394 0.00 -19.49 -11.87
CA GLY A 394 0.01 -20.84 -12.42
C GLY A 394 -1.37 -21.24 -12.95
N ASP A 395 -1.88 -22.38 -12.49
CA ASP A 395 -3.22 -22.90 -12.79
C ASP A 395 -4.31 -22.40 -11.83
N LYS A 396 -3.94 -21.59 -10.83
CA LYS A 396 -4.85 -21.15 -9.77
C LYS A 396 -5.52 -19.81 -10.11
N SER A 397 -6.84 -19.77 -9.97
CA SER A 397 -7.66 -18.56 -10.16
C SER A 397 -7.62 -17.64 -8.93
N ALA A 398 -7.78 -16.33 -9.16
CA ALA A 398 -7.99 -15.32 -8.12
C ALA A 398 -9.48 -15.14 -7.72
N GLY A 399 -10.39 -15.70 -8.53
CA GLY A 399 -11.83 -15.67 -8.31
C GLY A 399 -12.50 -14.30 -8.45
N ASP A 400 -12.11 -13.48 -9.43
CA ASP A 400 -12.84 -12.29 -9.87
C ASP A 400 -13.19 -11.22 -8.80
N LYS A 401 -12.44 -11.18 -7.70
CA LYS A 401 -12.62 -10.25 -6.56
C LYS A 401 -12.73 -8.78 -7.00
N TRP A 402 -12.05 -8.41 -8.09
CA TRP A 402 -12.00 -7.04 -8.60
C TRP A 402 -13.35 -6.50 -9.08
N ARG A 403 -14.30 -7.36 -9.46
CA ARG A 403 -15.65 -6.92 -9.84
C ARG A 403 -16.49 -6.46 -8.66
N ASP A 404 -16.21 -6.96 -7.46
CA ASP A 404 -17.03 -6.72 -6.27
C ASP A 404 -16.67 -5.42 -5.54
N PHE A 405 -15.62 -4.70 -5.94
CA PHE A 405 -15.31 -3.39 -5.34
C PHE A 405 -16.36 -2.35 -5.75
N ASP A 406 -17.23 -2.00 -4.80
CA ASP A 406 -18.27 -0.97 -4.95
C ASP A 406 -17.78 0.44 -4.56
N MET A 407 -16.61 0.54 -3.93
CA MET A 407 -15.97 1.78 -3.51
C MET A 407 -14.79 2.15 -4.43
N PRO A 408 -14.35 3.41 -4.43
CA PRO A 408 -13.17 3.83 -5.18
C PRO A 408 -11.89 3.11 -4.71
N VAL A 409 -11.10 2.61 -5.66
CA VAL A 409 -9.79 1.98 -5.41
C VAL A 409 -8.74 2.61 -6.33
N VAL A 410 -7.62 3.04 -5.77
CA VAL A 410 -6.45 3.51 -6.52
C VAL A 410 -5.21 2.70 -6.15
N ILE A 411 -4.61 2.04 -7.14
CA ILE A 411 -3.30 1.39 -7.03
C ILE A 411 -2.21 2.36 -7.49
N VAL A 412 -1.17 2.54 -6.68
CA VAL A 412 -0.01 3.37 -6.98
C VAL A 412 1.23 2.49 -6.99
N GLN A 413 1.98 2.50 -8.10
CA GLN A 413 3.14 1.64 -8.30
C GLN A 413 4.29 2.42 -8.93
N GLY A 414 5.53 2.16 -8.50
CA GLY A 414 6.73 2.63 -9.20
C GLY A 414 7.19 1.58 -10.21
N VAL A 415 7.60 2.00 -11.41
CA VAL A 415 8.21 1.06 -12.38
C VAL A 415 9.57 0.56 -11.91
N ASN A 416 10.26 1.34 -11.06
CA ASN A 416 11.54 0.99 -10.48
C ASN A 416 11.43 0.27 -9.11
N ASP A 417 10.25 -0.29 -8.80
CA ASP A 417 10.02 -1.06 -7.59
C ASP A 417 10.84 -2.36 -7.61
N PRO A 418 11.79 -2.54 -6.67
CA PRO A 418 12.67 -3.70 -6.63
C PRO A 418 12.03 -4.97 -6.05
N LEU A 419 10.84 -4.88 -5.45
CA LEU A 419 10.15 -6.02 -4.84
C LEU A 419 8.97 -6.49 -5.68
N THR A 420 8.11 -5.57 -6.11
CA THR A 420 6.90 -5.90 -6.87
C THR A 420 6.99 -5.38 -8.30
N SER A 421 6.63 -6.22 -9.27
CA SER A 421 6.68 -5.83 -10.67
C SER A 421 5.54 -4.89 -11.04
N ALA A 422 5.86 -3.74 -11.62
CA ALA A 422 4.86 -2.86 -12.21
C ALA A 422 4.10 -3.49 -13.39
N GLN A 423 4.69 -4.51 -14.03
CA GLN A 423 3.98 -5.30 -15.06
C GLN A 423 2.76 -6.02 -14.49
N ASN A 424 2.79 -6.44 -13.22
CA ASN A 424 1.62 -7.07 -12.58
C ASN A 424 0.41 -6.13 -12.57
N VAL A 425 0.62 -4.81 -12.50
CA VAL A 425 -0.48 -3.83 -12.59
C VAL A 425 -1.05 -3.79 -14.01
N ALA A 426 -0.22 -3.80 -15.05
CA ALA A 426 -0.72 -3.86 -16.43
C ALA A 426 -1.46 -5.17 -16.74
N ASP A 427 -0.90 -6.30 -16.28
CA ASP A 427 -1.52 -7.62 -16.37
C ASP A 427 -2.89 -7.66 -15.70
N LEU A 428 -3.04 -7.00 -14.53
CA LEU A 428 -4.32 -6.86 -13.84
C LEU A 428 -5.34 -6.09 -14.69
N PHE A 429 -4.96 -4.91 -15.21
CA PHE A 429 -5.88 -4.05 -15.96
C PHE A 429 -6.17 -4.55 -17.37
N ALA A 430 -5.46 -5.57 -17.86
CA ALA A 430 -5.85 -6.32 -19.05
C ALA A 430 -7.14 -7.13 -18.83
N THR A 431 -7.44 -7.51 -17.58
CA THR A 431 -8.60 -8.35 -17.24
C THR A 431 -9.65 -7.63 -16.39
N VAL A 432 -9.34 -6.48 -15.79
CA VAL A 432 -10.26 -5.73 -14.92
C VAL A 432 -10.94 -4.59 -15.66
N ASP A 433 -12.26 -4.66 -15.78
CA ASP A 433 -13.13 -3.64 -16.36
C ASP A 433 -13.85 -2.76 -15.32
N ASN A 434 -13.75 -3.09 -14.02
CA ASN A 434 -14.40 -2.33 -12.96
C ASN A 434 -13.99 -0.84 -12.99
N PRO A 435 -14.93 0.10 -13.20
CA PRO A 435 -14.66 1.53 -13.32
C PRO A 435 -14.25 2.18 -11.98
N ASN A 436 -14.54 1.54 -10.86
CA ASN A 436 -14.15 2.01 -9.53
C ASN A 436 -12.69 1.72 -9.19
N VAL A 437 -12.05 0.84 -9.95
CA VAL A 437 -10.65 0.46 -9.77
C VAL A 437 -9.81 1.20 -10.80
N ALA A 438 -8.82 1.95 -10.32
CA ALA A 438 -7.89 2.72 -11.14
C ALA A 438 -6.45 2.48 -10.69
N ALA A 439 -5.50 2.76 -11.58
CA ALA A 439 -4.08 2.72 -11.27
C ALA A 439 -3.30 3.86 -11.90
N VAL A 440 -2.18 4.18 -11.25
CA VAL A 440 -1.12 5.03 -11.75
C VAL A 440 0.24 4.35 -11.54
N VAL A 441 0.99 4.18 -12.63
CA VAL A 441 2.38 3.72 -12.59
C VAL A 441 3.30 4.90 -12.85
N LEU A 442 4.10 5.23 -11.84
CA LEU A 442 5.09 6.31 -11.87
C LEU A 442 6.45 5.79 -12.31
N ARG A 443 7.31 6.69 -12.80
CA ARG A 443 8.68 6.34 -13.20
C ARG A 443 9.59 6.02 -12.00
N GLY A 444 9.33 6.64 -10.86
CA GLY A 444 10.05 6.43 -9.63
C GLY A 444 9.14 5.97 -8.48
N GLY A 445 9.69 6.03 -7.27
CA GLY A 445 9.00 5.65 -6.03
C GLY A 445 9.57 4.39 -5.38
N GLY A 446 10.35 3.57 -6.10
CA GLY A 446 10.83 2.30 -5.54
C GLY A 446 9.68 1.46 -4.99
N HIS A 447 9.97 0.62 -4.00
CA HIS A 447 8.96 -0.05 -3.20
C HIS A 447 8.50 0.90 -2.09
N ILE A 448 7.26 1.38 -2.17
CA ILE A 448 6.59 2.26 -1.19
C ILE A 448 7.28 3.61 -0.87
N GLY A 449 8.32 3.99 -1.60
CA GLY A 449 9.13 5.20 -1.47
C GLY A 449 8.64 6.40 -2.28
N PHE A 450 7.33 6.58 -2.40
CA PHE A 450 6.75 7.69 -3.16
C PHE A 450 6.97 9.06 -2.52
N ALA A 451 7.00 9.12 -1.18
CA ALA A 451 7.31 10.35 -0.46
C ALA A 451 8.76 10.84 -0.68
N PRO A 452 9.80 9.98 -0.57
CA PRO A 452 11.16 10.39 -0.94
C PRO A 452 11.29 10.78 -2.42
N PHE A 453 10.63 10.04 -3.32
CA PHE A 453 10.68 10.32 -4.76
C PHE A 453 10.02 11.66 -5.14
N ALA A 454 8.75 11.85 -4.76
CA ALA A 454 7.95 13.00 -5.17
C ALA A 454 6.93 13.37 -4.09
N ARG A 455 7.44 13.88 -2.96
CA ARG A 455 6.63 14.19 -1.76
C ARG A 455 5.36 14.98 -2.05
N ASP A 456 5.45 16.04 -2.83
CA ASP A 456 4.32 16.94 -3.06
C ASP A 456 3.23 16.24 -3.89
N TYR A 457 3.60 15.47 -4.90
CA TYR A 457 2.67 14.62 -5.64
C TYR A 457 2.02 13.57 -4.73
N PHE A 458 2.83 12.88 -3.92
CA PHE A 458 2.37 11.83 -3.00
C PHE A 458 1.28 12.33 -2.04
N TYR A 459 1.51 13.45 -1.34
CA TYR A 459 0.50 14.01 -0.44
C TYR A 459 -0.69 14.63 -1.19
N SER A 460 -0.46 15.29 -2.34
CA SER A 460 -1.56 15.83 -3.14
C SER A 460 -2.55 14.75 -3.56
N LEU A 461 -2.03 13.59 -3.99
CA LEU A 461 -2.85 12.45 -4.39
C LEU A 461 -3.66 11.89 -3.21
N ILE A 462 -2.99 11.61 -2.06
CA ILE A 462 -3.66 11.05 -0.88
C ILE A 462 -4.75 11.98 -0.35
N LEU A 463 -4.39 13.25 -0.11
CA LEU A 463 -5.30 14.22 0.51
C LEU A 463 -6.49 14.53 -0.40
N SER A 464 -6.30 14.53 -1.72
CA SER A 464 -7.40 14.76 -2.66
C SER A 464 -8.28 13.53 -2.85
N PHE A 465 -7.73 12.31 -2.73
CA PHE A 465 -8.50 11.08 -2.82
C PHE A 465 -9.52 10.96 -1.67
N PHE A 466 -9.10 11.26 -0.44
CA PHE A 466 -9.97 11.18 0.74
C PHE A 466 -10.75 12.47 1.04
N ASP A 467 -10.67 13.51 0.18
CA ASP A 467 -11.45 14.74 0.35
C ASP A 467 -12.96 14.42 0.23
N PRO A 468 -13.77 14.60 1.29
CA PRO A 468 -15.20 14.26 1.27
C PRO A 468 -16.02 15.11 0.29
N ALA A 469 -15.47 16.22 -0.21
CA ALA A 469 -16.15 17.09 -1.17
C ALA A 469 -15.70 16.85 -2.62
N ARG A 470 -14.55 16.19 -2.83
CA ARG A 470 -13.87 16.21 -4.15
C ARG A 470 -13.19 14.90 -4.55
N GLY A 471 -13.05 13.97 -3.61
CA GLY A 471 -12.55 12.64 -3.89
C GLY A 471 -13.47 11.87 -4.85
N PRO A 472 -13.02 10.72 -5.36
CA PRO A 472 -13.82 9.93 -6.30
C PRO A 472 -15.15 9.48 -5.70
N ARG A 473 -15.23 9.29 -4.37
CA ARG A 473 -16.49 9.00 -3.68
C ARG A 473 -17.49 10.14 -3.80
N ALA A 474 -17.08 11.36 -3.45
CA ALA A 474 -17.93 12.55 -3.53
C ALA A 474 -18.47 12.76 -4.96
N VAL A 475 -17.62 12.52 -5.96
CA VAL A 475 -18.02 12.60 -7.37
C VAL A 475 -19.09 11.55 -7.71
N ALA A 476 -18.96 10.32 -7.22
CA ALA A 476 -19.95 9.28 -7.43
C ALA A 476 -21.30 9.63 -6.78
N ASP A 477 -21.28 10.12 -5.53
CA ASP A 477 -22.49 10.48 -4.78
C ASP A 477 -23.26 11.63 -5.45
N HIS A 478 -22.55 12.66 -5.94
CA HIS A 478 -23.17 13.76 -6.69
C HIS A 478 -23.85 13.27 -7.98
N ARG A 479 -23.27 12.30 -8.68
CA ARG A 479 -23.90 11.73 -9.89
C ARG A 479 -25.13 10.91 -9.57
N MET A 480 -25.10 10.14 -8.48
CA MET A 480 -26.27 9.38 -8.03
C MET A 480 -27.41 10.34 -7.67
N ALA A 481 -27.12 11.38 -6.90
CA ALA A 481 -28.09 12.39 -6.50
C ALA A 481 -28.69 13.15 -7.70
N ALA A 482 -27.85 13.53 -8.67
CA ALA A 482 -28.30 14.18 -9.91
C ALA A 482 -29.22 13.27 -10.75
N ARG A 483 -28.99 11.95 -10.75
CA ARG A 483 -29.85 10.98 -11.47
C ARG A 483 -31.16 10.70 -10.76
N SER A 484 -31.19 10.72 -9.42
CA SER A 484 -32.41 10.53 -8.63
C SER A 484 -33.26 11.80 -8.50
N GLY A 485 -32.77 12.95 -8.97
CA GLY A 485 -33.45 14.24 -8.80
C GLY A 485 -33.45 14.74 -7.35
N THR A 486 -32.66 14.13 -6.48
CA THR A 486 -32.53 14.53 -5.06
C THR A 486 -31.37 15.52 -4.93
N ASN A 487 -31.59 16.66 -4.30
CA ASN A 487 -30.50 17.58 -3.97
C ASN A 487 -29.63 16.93 -2.86
N PRO A 488 -28.34 16.64 -3.09
CA PRO A 488 -27.50 15.98 -2.08
C PRO A 488 -27.14 16.87 -0.87
N PHE A 489 -27.61 18.12 -0.86
CA PHE A 489 -27.32 19.12 0.18
C PHE A 489 -28.58 19.62 0.93
N GLU A 490 -29.75 19.06 0.62
CA GLU A 490 -30.93 19.12 1.51
C GLU A 490 -30.85 17.99 2.53
#